data_AF-A0A7S1ESP4-F1
#
_entry.id   AF-A0A7S1ESP4-F1
#
_cell.length_a   1.000
_cell.length_b   1.000
_cell.length_c   1.000
_cell.angle_alpha   90.00
_cell.angle_beta   90.00
_cell.angle_gamma   90.00
#
_symmetry.space_group_name_H-M   'P 1'
#
loop_
_entity.id
_entity.type
_entity.pdbx_description
1 polymer ?
#
loop_
_entity_poly.entity_id
_entity_poly.type
_entity_poly.pdbx_seq_one_letter_code
_entity_poly.pdbx_strand_id
1 'polypeptide(L)'
;MVDGKEMTITAALVELKRIDSRLEKQIAQLKPVSVKTGNKMEVGMNSEEEYCKEVKKQYSDLCSLFETRRKMKALVVESNAKTKIKVGSVEMTVAEAIERKSSIEFEKNLLVSLEGKRNAKIAQVECANEEMNNQLRSLLESTYGRRDGQLSKDDYNRISQPFIENNEAKLIDPLNVAKEIERLGNSIEEFEADIDVALSVSNARTVILV
;
A
#
# COMPACT_ATOMS: atom_id res chain seq x y z
N MET A 1 -38.73 8.07 19.07
CA MET A 1 -38.23 6.71 18.76
C MET A 1 -37.64 6.82 17.38
N VAL A 2 -36.31 6.76 17.26
CA VAL A 2 -35.65 6.81 15.94
C VAL A 2 -35.74 5.39 15.40
N ASP A 3 -36.60 5.17 14.42
CA ASP A 3 -36.85 3.88 13.76
C ASP A 3 -35.67 3.57 12.80
N GLY A 4 -34.46 3.58 13.33
CA GLY A 4 -33.23 3.28 12.62
C GLY A 4 -32.94 1.79 12.67
N LYS A 5 -32.53 1.21 11.54
CA LYS A 5 -32.17 -0.20 11.48
C LYS A 5 -30.74 -0.35 11.97
N GLU A 6 -30.55 -1.05 13.09
CA GLU A 6 -29.22 -1.44 13.55
C GLU A 6 -28.64 -2.54 12.67
N MET A 7 -27.40 -2.36 12.23
CA MET A 7 -26.66 -3.39 11.51
C MET A 7 -25.17 -3.30 11.80
N THR A 8 -24.48 -4.44 11.75
CA THR A 8 -23.01 -4.46 11.86
C THR A 8 -22.38 -3.80 10.64
N ILE A 9 -21.15 -3.31 10.75
CA ILE A 9 -20.39 -2.79 9.60
C ILE A 9 -20.27 -3.87 8.51
N THR A 10 -20.04 -5.13 8.89
CA THR A 10 -20.04 -6.26 7.92
C THR A 10 -21.36 -6.36 7.15
N ALA A 11 -22.50 -6.28 7.85
CA ALA A 11 -23.80 -6.31 7.20
C ALA A 11 -24.03 -5.08 6.31
N ALA A 12 -23.63 -3.90 6.77
CA ALA A 12 -23.72 -2.66 6.00
C ALA A 12 -22.89 -2.71 4.70
N LEU A 13 -21.67 -3.28 4.75
CA LEU A 13 -20.82 -3.46 3.57
C LEU A 13 -21.44 -4.43 2.56
N VAL A 14 -22.05 -5.53 3.02
CA VAL A 14 -22.77 -6.47 2.15
C VAL A 14 -24.00 -5.80 1.51
N GLU A 15 -24.74 -5.02 2.29
CA GLU A 15 -25.90 -4.30 1.79
C GLU A 15 -25.50 -3.21 0.79
N LEU A 16 -24.39 -2.49 1.02
CA LEU A 16 -23.85 -1.53 0.06
C LEU A 16 -23.56 -2.21 -1.28
N LYS A 17 -22.93 -3.38 -1.27
CA LYS A 17 -22.66 -4.15 -2.49
C LYS A 17 -23.94 -4.57 -3.21
N ARG A 18 -24.99 -4.95 -2.47
CA ARG A 18 -26.30 -5.29 -3.07
C ARG A 18 -26.97 -4.07 -3.69
N ILE A 19 -26.91 -2.92 -3.02
CA ILE A 19 -27.42 -1.66 -3.56
C ILE A 19 -26.65 -1.27 -4.82
N ASP A 20 -25.32 -1.39 -4.83
CA ASP A 20 -24.48 -1.13 -6.00
C ASP A 20 -24.91 -1.99 -7.20
N SER A 21 -25.03 -3.31 -7.02
CA SER A 21 -25.50 -4.20 -8.09
C SER A 21 -26.93 -3.91 -8.55
N ARG A 22 -27.81 -3.43 -7.66
CA ARG A 22 -29.18 -3.02 -8.03
C ARG A 22 -29.18 -1.72 -8.84
N LEU A 23 -28.38 -0.74 -8.41
CA LEU A 23 -28.20 0.53 -9.11
C LEU A 23 -27.67 0.28 -10.52
N GLU A 24 -26.61 -0.52 -10.67
CA GLU A 24 -26.06 -0.87 -11.99
C GLU A 24 -27.12 -1.48 -12.92
N LYS A 25 -27.92 -2.42 -12.41
CA LYS A 25 -29.00 -3.05 -13.19
C LYS A 25 -30.10 -2.06 -13.57
N GLN A 26 -30.57 -1.26 -12.62
CA GLN A 26 -31.66 -0.31 -12.87
C GLN A 26 -31.22 0.82 -13.80
N ILE A 27 -29.99 1.30 -13.68
CA ILE A 27 -29.41 2.28 -14.60
C ILE A 27 -29.36 1.70 -16.02
N ALA A 28 -28.89 0.46 -16.16
CA ALA A 28 -28.81 -0.20 -17.47
C ALA A 28 -30.19 -0.46 -18.11
N GLN A 29 -31.22 -0.68 -17.29
CA GLN A 29 -32.59 -0.94 -17.75
C GLN A 29 -33.42 0.32 -17.98
N LEU A 30 -33.06 1.44 -17.34
CA LEU A 30 -33.82 2.68 -17.41
C LEU A 30 -33.80 3.23 -18.83
N LYS A 31 -34.99 3.31 -19.44
CA LYS A 31 -35.21 4.00 -20.71
C LYS A 31 -35.95 5.31 -20.41
N PRO A 32 -35.23 6.42 -20.15
CA PRO A 32 -35.84 7.65 -19.64
C PRO A 32 -36.68 8.39 -20.70
N VAL A 33 -36.43 8.10 -21.97
CA VAL A 33 -37.10 8.73 -23.12
C VAL A 33 -37.53 7.68 -24.13
N SER A 34 -38.60 7.99 -24.86
CA SER A 34 -39.16 7.16 -25.93
C SER A 34 -39.68 8.05 -27.06
N VAL A 35 -39.87 7.46 -28.25
CA VAL A 35 -40.41 8.12 -29.44
C VAL A 35 -41.86 7.69 -29.69
N LYS A 36 -42.72 8.67 -29.97
CA LYS A 36 -44.12 8.46 -30.37
C LYS A 36 -44.33 9.00 -31.79
N THR A 37 -44.87 8.18 -32.70
CA THR A 37 -45.20 8.57 -34.08
C THR A 37 -46.71 8.53 -34.28
N GLY A 38 -47.34 9.71 -34.33
CA GLY A 38 -48.80 9.83 -34.32
C GLY A 38 -49.38 9.27 -33.02
N ASN A 39 -50.26 8.27 -33.11
CA ASN A 39 -50.81 7.57 -31.94
C ASN A 39 -50.11 6.24 -31.63
N LYS A 40 -49.03 5.91 -32.34
CA LYS A 40 -48.29 4.66 -32.11
C LYS A 40 -47.04 4.95 -31.27
N MET A 41 -46.91 4.22 -30.17
CA MET A 41 -45.67 4.16 -29.39
C MET A 41 -44.63 3.28 -30.10
N GLU A 42 -43.36 3.44 -29.73
CA GLU A 42 -42.27 2.56 -30.15
C GLU A 42 -42.60 1.08 -29.89
N VAL A 43 -42.12 0.18 -30.76
CA VAL A 43 -42.44 -1.26 -30.71
C VAL A 43 -42.09 -1.83 -29.34
N GLY A 44 -43.09 -2.41 -28.67
CA GLY A 44 -42.94 -3.02 -27.34
C GLY A 44 -43.18 -2.09 -26.15
N MET A 45 -43.72 -0.89 -26.36
CA MET A 45 -44.12 0.02 -25.27
C MET A 45 -45.65 0.10 -25.07
N ASN A 46 -46.04 0.29 -23.80
CA ASN A 46 -47.41 0.47 -23.35
C ASN A 46 -47.96 1.85 -23.76
N SER A 47 -49.15 2.22 -23.27
CA SER A 47 -49.70 3.57 -23.45
C SER A 47 -48.73 4.66 -22.91
N GLU A 48 -48.83 5.87 -23.46
CA GLU A 48 -48.00 7.01 -23.04
C GLU A 48 -48.09 7.28 -21.52
N GLU A 49 -49.30 7.17 -20.96
CA GLU A 49 -49.53 7.39 -19.52
C GLU A 49 -48.86 6.32 -18.65
N GLU A 50 -48.95 5.05 -19.05
CA GLU A 50 -48.29 3.95 -18.34
C GLU A 50 -46.77 4.05 -18.42
N TYR A 51 -46.24 4.39 -19.59
CA TYR A 51 -44.81 4.61 -19.78
C TYR A 51 -44.30 5.76 -18.90
N CYS A 52 -44.97 6.92 -18.92
CA CYS A 52 -44.57 8.05 -18.08
C CYS A 52 -44.66 7.73 -16.58
N LYS A 53 -45.68 6.97 -16.14
CA LYS A 53 -45.80 6.54 -14.74
C LYS A 53 -44.67 5.60 -14.35
N GLU A 54 -44.38 4.60 -15.18
CA GLU A 54 -43.35 3.59 -14.90
C GLU A 54 -41.95 4.23 -14.86
N VAL A 55 -41.60 5.07 -15.83
CA VAL A 55 -40.29 5.74 -15.86
C VAL A 55 -40.10 6.65 -14.65
N LYS A 56 -41.14 7.43 -14.26
CA LYS A 56 -41.08 8.29 -13.07
C LYS A 56 -40.90 7.48 -11.79
N LYS A 57 -41.59 6.34 -11.68
CA LYS A 57 -41.45 5.42 -10.55
C LYS A 57 -40.05 4.81 -10.50
N GLN A 58 -39.55 4.26 -11.61
CA GLN A 58 -38.21 3.70 -11.69
C GLN A 58 -37.13 4.72 -11.34
N TYR A 59 -37.26 5.96 -11.80
CA TYR A 59 -36.34 7.04 -11.47
C TYR A 59 -36.42 7.43 -9.98
N SER A 60 -37.62 7.54 -9.42
CA SER A 60 -37.82 7.81 -7.98
C SER A 60 -37.22 6.72 -7.10
N ASP A 61 -37.38 5.45 -7.48
CA ASP A 61 -36.79 4.30 -6.79
C ASP A 61 -35.25 4.36 -6.87
N LEU A 62 -34.71 4.74 -8.04
CA LEU A 62 -33.27 4.92 -8.24
C LEU A 62 -32.71 6.03 -7.35
N CYS A 63 -33.37 7.20 -7.29
CA CYS A 63 -33.00 8.29 -6.39
C CYS A 63 -33.02 7.87 -4.92
N SER A 64 -34.04 7.10 -4.52
CA SER A 64 -34.16 6.59 -3.15
C SER A 64 -33.01 5.63 -2.79
N LEU A 65 -32.59 4.78 -3.74
CA LEU A 65 -31.43 3.90 -3.56
C LEU A 65 -30.12 4.69 -3.46
N PHE A 66 -29.94 5.75 -4.26
CA PHE A 66 -28.77 6.62 -4.15
C PHE A 66 -28.67 7.28 -2.77
N GLU A 67 -29.77 7.82 -2.25
CA GLU A 67 -29.81 8.45 -0.93
C GLU A 67 -29.53 7.44 0.19
N THR A 68 -30.13 6.25 0.11
CA THR A 68 -29.88 5.17 1.07
C THR A 68 -28.41 4.76 1.06
N ARG A 69 -27.83 4.58 -0.12
CA ARG A 69 -26.41 4.26 -0.29
C ARG A 69 -25.52 5.34 0.32
N ARG A 70 -25.81 6.62 0.04
CA ARG A 70 -25.02 7.76 0.51
C ARG A 70 -25.00 7.83 2.03
N LYS A 71 -26.18 7.74 2.65
CA LYS A 71 -26.33 7.73 4.12
C LYS A 71 -25.58 6.57 4.76
N MET A 72 -25.80 5.35 4.27
CA MET A 72 -25.15 4.16 4.80
C MET A 72 -23.63 4.23 4.64
N LYS A 73 -23.12 4.68 3.49
CA LYS A 73 -21.69 4.85 3.29
C LYS A 73 -21.08 5.92 4.21
N ALA A 74 -21.78 7.03 4.42
CA ALA A 74 -21.33 8.08 5.33
C ALA A 74 -21.20 7.56 6.77
N LEU A 75 -22.19 6.80 7.26
CA LEU A 75 -22.16 6.18 8.59
C LEU A 75 -21.01 5.17 8.74
N VAL A 76 -20.76 4.35 7.71
CA VAL A 76 -19.61 3.42 7.71
C VAL A 76 -18.29 4.19 7.80
N VAL A 77 -18.13 5.27 7.01
CA VAL A 77 -16.90 6.08 7.04
C VAL A 77 -16.72 6.76 8.40
N GLU A 78 -17.79 7.32 8.97
CA GLU A 78 -17.75 7.93 10.29
C GLU A 78 -17.38 6.92 11.38
N SER A 79 -17.96 5.73 11.33
CA SER A 79 -17.62 4.62 12.22
C SER A 79 -16.16 4.22 12.09
N ASN A 80 -15.66 4.10 10.85
CA ASN A 80 -14.26 3.75 10.61
C ASN A 80 -13.28 4.82 11.10
N ALA A 81 -13.67 6.10 11.03
CA ALA A 81 -12.86 7.20 11.52
C ALA A 81 -12.80 7.27 13.06
N LYS A 82 -13.84 6.78 13.75
CA LYS A 82 -13.93 6.80 15.23
C LYS A 82 -13.42 5.53 15.89
N THR A 83 -13.58 4.39 15.24
CA THR A 83 -13.27 3.08 15.81
C THR A 83 -11.77 2.85 15.80
N LYS A 84 -11.19 2.59 16.98
CA LYS A 84 -9.79 2.23 17.13
C LYS A 84 -9.60 0.72 17.12
N ILE A 85 -8.54 0.28 16.48
CA ILE A 85 -8.09 -1.11 16.44
C ILE A 85 -6.60 -1.17 16.78
N LYS A 86 -6.18 -2.32 17.28
CA LYS A 86 -4.76 -2.62 17.49
C LYS A 86 -4.30 -3.52 16.35
N VAL A 87 -3.26 -3.09 15.63
CA VAL A 87 -2.61 -3.86 14.55
C VAL A 87 -1.15 -4.03 14.95
N GLY A 88 -0.75 -5.25 15.28
CA GLY A 88 0.55 -5.52 15.90
C GLY A 88 0.73 -4.74 17.21
N SER A 89 1.81 -3.96 17.27
CA SER A 89 2.15 -3.11 18.40
C SER A 89 1.48 -1.73 18.39
N VAL A 90 0.80 -1.34 17.30
CA VAL A 90 0.30 0.03 17.09
C VAL A 90 -1.22 0.11 17.21
N GLU A 91 -1.71 1.11 17.95
CA GLU A 91 -3.12 1.48 17.97
C GLU A 91 -3.39 2.53 16.89
N MET A 92 -4.38 2.28 16.04
CA MET A 92 -4.80 3.19 14.97
C MET A 92 -6.31 3.07 14.72
N THR A 93 -6.91 4.05 14.05
CA THR A 93 -8.30 3.97 13.61
C THR A 93 -8.47 2.96 12.48
N VAL A 94 -9.67 2.43 12.32
CA VAL A 94 -10.00 1.56 11.17
C VAL A 94 -9.73 2.30 9.84
N ALA A 95 -10.01 3.61 9.78
CA ALA A 95 -9.71 4.43 8.62
C ALA A 95 -8.20 4.50 8.30
N GLU A 96 -7.37 4.78 9.31
CA GLU A 96 -5.90 4.77 9.16
C GLU A 96 -5.38 3.40 8.74
N ALA A 97 -5.95 2.32 9.30
CA ALA A 97 -5.54 0.97 8.95
C ALA A 97 -5.88 0.60 7.50
N ILE A 98 -7.03 1.06 7.00
CA ILE A 98 -7.42 0.88 5.58
C ILE A 98 -6.52 1.70 4.66
N GLU A 99 -6.21 2.95 5.03
CA GLU A 99 -5.29 3.80 4.27
C GLU A 99 -3.90 3.16 4.22
N ARG A 100 -3.35 2.77 5.37
CA ARG A 100 -2.05 2.13 5.45
C ARG A 100 -2.00 0.83 4.66
N LYS A 101 -3.07 0.02 4.68
CA LYS A 101 -3.16 -1.18 3.83
C LYS A 101 -3.04 -0.86 2.33
N SER A 102 -3.53 0.30 1.89
CA SER A 102 -3.39 0.73 0.50
C SER A 102 -2.02 1.34 0.17
N SER A 103 -1.36 1.96 1.15
CA SER A 103 -0.08 2.66 0.99
C SER A 103 1.14 1.85 1.39
N ILE A 104 0.98 0.68 2.04
CA ILE A 104 2.09 -0.17 2.51
C ILE A 104 2.99 -0.66 1.37
N GLU A 105 2.47 -0.69 0.14
CA GLU A 105 3.27 -0.99 -1.04
C GLU A 105 4.43 0.01 -1.22
N PHE A 106 4.27 1.27 -0.81
CA PHE A 106 5.37 2.24 -0.82
C PHE A 106 6.43 1.91 0.24
N GLU A 107 6.02 1.46 1.43
CA GLU A 107 6.94 1.00 2.49
C GLU A 107 7.74 -0.21 2.01
N LYS A 108 7.09 -1.18 1.34
CA LYS A 108 7.77 -2.35 0.75
C LYS A 108 8.76 -1.97 -0.33
N ASN A 109 8.37 -1.09 -1.25
CA ASN A 109 9.26 -0.61 -2.30
C ASN A 109 10.47 0.15 -1.72
N LEU A 110 10.27 0.91 -0.64
CA LEU A 110 11.36 1.57 0.07
C LEU A 110 12.31 0.53 0.70
N LEU A 111 11.78 -0.50 1.36
CA LEU A 111 12.58 -1.59 1.95
C LEU A 111 13.49 -2.25 0.90
N VAL A 112 12.91 -2.69 -0.22
CA VAL A 112 13.65 -3.31 -1.33
C VAL A 112 14.70 -2.34 -1.90
N SER A 113 14.36 -1.05 -2.01
CA SER A 113 15.31 -0.03 -2.49
C SER A 113 16.49 0.17 -1.53
N LEU A 114 16.24 0.21 -0.22
CA LEU A 114 17.27 0.36 0.80
C LEU A 114 18.21 -0.84 0.81
N GLU A 115 17.65 -2.06 0.80
CA GLU A 115 18.43 -3.30 0.73
C GLU A 115 19.30 -3.35 -0.53
N GLY A 116 18.71 -3.08 -1.70
CA GLY A 116 19.41 -3.07 -2.98
C GLY A 116 20.55 -2.05 -3.02
N LYS A 117 20.30 -0.81 -2.58
CA LYS A 117 21.32 0.25 -2.56
C LYS A 117 22.44 -0.05 -1.56
N ARG A 118 22.09 -0.54 -0.36
CA ARG A 118 23.07 -0.92 0.66
C ARG A 118 23.97 -2.04 0.15
N ASN A 119 23.38 -3.11 -0.39
CA ASN A 119 24.13 -4.26 -0.89
C ASN A 119 25.03 -3.88 -2.07
N ALA A 120 24.54 -3.04 -3.00
CA ALA A 120 25.36 -2.52 -4.08
C ALA A 120 26.56 -1.70 -3.60
N LYS A 121 26.38 -0.89 -2.54
CA LYS A 121 27.48 -0.08 -1.97
C LYS A 121 28.46 -0.90 -1.15
N ILE A 122 28.01 -1.94 -0.45
CA ILE A 122 28.89 -2.91 0.20
C ILE A 122 29.75 -3.62 -0.85
N ALA A 123 29.13 -4.17 -1.89
CA ALA A 123 29.86 -4.81 -2.99
C ALA A 123 30.85 -3.85 -3.67
N GLN A 124 30.48 -2.58 -3.86
CA GLN A 124 31.40 -1.57 -4.40
C GLN A 124 32.61 -1.33 -3.50
N VAL A 125 32.42 -1.27 -2.18
CA VAL A 125 33.51 -1.12 -1.22
C VAL A 125 34.41 -2.35 -1.20
N GLU A 126 33.82 -3.55 -1.24
CA GLU A 126 34.56 -4.82 -1.32
C GLU A 126 35.41 -4.89 -2.58
N CYS A 127 34.85 -4.61 -3.76
CA CYS A 127 35.60 -4.59 -5.01
C CYS A 127 36.72 -3.53 -4.99
N ALA A 128 36.45 -2.32 -4.51
CA ALA A 128 37.46 -1.27 -4.42
C ALA A 128 38.62 -1.66 -3.48
N ASN A 129 38.32 -2.32 -2.36
CA ASN A 129 39.32 -2.81 -1.42
C ASN A 129 40.11 -4.00 -2.00
N GLU A 130 39.48 -4.89 -2.78
CA GLU A 130 40.18 -5.95 -3.52
C GLU A 130 41.12 -5.38 -4.59
N GLU A 131 40.67 -4.38 -5.36
CA GLU A 131 41.49 -3.68 -6.35
C GLU A 131 42.69 -2.97 -5.70
N MET A 132 42.45 -2.25 -4.60
CA MET A 132 43.51 -1.63 -3.80
C MET A 132 44.53 -2.68 -3.31
N ASN A 133 44.07 -3.82 -2.81
CA ASN A 133 44.94 -4.90 -2.35
C ASN A 133 45.78 -5.50 -3.49
N ASN A 134 45.21 -5.64 -4.68
CA ASN A 134 45.92 -6.10 -5.87
C ASN A 134 46.98 -5.07 -6.32
N GLN A 135 46.63 -3.78 -6.32
CA GLN A 135 47.58 -2.70 -6.63
C GLN A 135 48.72 -2.64 -5.61
N LEU A 136 48.43 -2.79 -4.32
CA LEU A 136 49.44 -2.85 -3.27
C LEU A 136 50.37 -4.05 -3.47
N ARG A 137 49.84 -5.24 -3.81
CA ARG A 137 50.65 -6.42 -4.14
C ARG A 137 51.58 -6.16 -5.32
N SER A 138 51.08 -5.62 -6.43
CA SER A 138 51.91 -5.30 -7.60
C SER A 138 52.95 -4.21 -7.31
N LEU A 139 52.63 -3.22 -6.47
CA LEU A 139 53.57 -2.20 -6.03
C LEU A 139 54.71 -2.81 -5.18
N LEU A 140 54.37 -3.73 -4.28
CA LEU A 140 55.35 -4.44 -3.46
C LEU A 140 56.22 -5.38 -4.31
N GLU A 141 55.63 -6.14 -5.24
CA GLU A 141 56.37 -7.01 -6.17
C GLU A 141 57.31 -6.22 -7.08
N SER A 142 56.88 -5.07 -7.61
CA SER A 142 57.76 -4.24 -8.46
C SER A 142 58.88 -3.56 -7.70
N THR A 143 58.64 -3.17 -6.43
CA THR A 143 59.61 -2.45 -5.58
C THR A 143 60.64 -3.39 -4.93
N TYR A 144 60.28 -4.66 -4.71
CA TYR A 144 61.10 -5.61 -3.96
C TYR A 144 61.41 -6.93 -4.68
N GLY A 145 60.65 -7.33 -5.71
CA GLY A 145 60.92 -8.52 -6.52
C GLY A 145 62.21 -8.46 -7.35
N ARG A 146 62.93 -7.33 -7.35
CA ARG A 146 64.27 -7.18 -7.95
C ARG A 146 65.43 -7.26 -6.94
N ARG A 147 65.18 -7.47 -5.65
CA ARG A 147 66.22 -7.57 -4.61
C ARG A 147 66.22 -8.97 -3.99
N ASP A 148 67.30 -9.72 -4.19
CA ASP A 148 67.59 -11.04 -3.59
C ASP A 148 67.72 -11.04 -2.04
N GLY A 149 67.31 -9.98 -1.36
CA GLY A 149 67.43 -9.82 0.09
C GLY A 149 66.06 -9.80 0.78
N GLN A 150 65.89 -10.64 1.82
CA GLN A 150 64.69 -10.68 2.66
C GLN A 150 64.31 -9.27 3.14
N LEU A 151 63.10 -8.85 2.75
CA LEU A 151 62.42 -7.66 3.25
C LEU A 151 62.23 -7.72 4.78
N SER A 152 62.63 -6.66 5.49
CA SER A 152 62.23 -6.47 6.88
C SER A 152 60.73 -6.13 6.95
N LYS A 153 60.01 -6.67 7.94
CA LYS A 153 58.59 -6.36 8.19
C LYS A 153 58.33 -4.85 8.37
N ASP A 154 59.32 -4.11 8.86
CA ASP A 154 59.20 -2.66 9.07
C ASP A 154 59.17 -1.86 7.76
N ASP A 155 59.93 -2.28 6.74
CA ASP A 155 59.93 -1.61 5.43
C ASP A 155 58.65 -1.92 4.65
N TYR A 156 58.11 -3.13 4.82
CA TYR A 156 56.81 -3.51 4.29
C TYR A 156 55.69 -2.63 4.86
N ASN A 157 55.66 -2.45 6.19
CA ASN A 157 54.64 -1.65 6.86
C ASN A 157 54.74 -0.16 6.47
N ARG A 158 55.95 0.39 6.30
CA ARG A 158 56.16 1.80 5.92
C ARG A 158 55.51 2.22 4.60
N ILE A 159 55.36 1.31 3.64
CA ILE A 159 54.71 1.60 2.35
C ILE A 159 53.25 1.16 2.37
N SER A 160 52.95 0.03 2.99
CA SER A 160 51.61 -0.55 3.00
C SER A 160 50.61 0.30 3.78
N GLN A 161 50.99 0.80 4.95
CA GLN A 161 50.09 1.57 5.83
C GLN A 161 49.60 2.88 5.19
N PRO A 162 50.47 3.78 4.69
CA PRO A 162 50.00 5.02 4.05
C PRO A 162 49.29 4.75 2.73
N PHE A 163 49.59 3.65 2.03
CA PHE A 163 48.86 3.27 0.82
C PHE A 163 47.42 2.83 1.14
N ILE A 164 47.24 2.01 2.17
CA ILE A 164 45.90 1.57 2.64
C ILE A 164 45.12 2.78 3.18
N GLU A 165 45.71 3.60 4.04
CA GLU A 165 45.02 4.75 4.63
C GLU A 165 44.51 5.76 3.60
N ASN A 166 45.24 5.94 2.49
CA ASN A 166 44.85 6.86 1.42
C ASN A 166 43.89 6.26 0.38
N ASN A 167 43.79 4.93 0.28
CA ASN A 167 43.03 4.26 -0.79
C ASN A 167 41.92 3.32 -0.27
N GLU A 168 41.79 3.12 1.05
CA GLU A 168 40.74 2.27 1.64
C GLU A 168 39.36 2.87 1.38
N ALA A 169 38.50 2.09 0.71
CA ALA A 169 37.12 2.45 0.53
C ALA A 169 36.35 2.22 1.84
N LYS A 170 35.68 3.26 2.33
CA LYS A 170 34.84 3.20 3.54
C LYS A 170 33.39 3.42 3.18
N LEU A 171 32.52 2.54 3.68
CA LEU A 171 31.08 2.75 3.60
C LEU A 171 30.67 3.82 4.60
N ILE A 172 30.09 4.91 4.12
CA ILE A 172 29.53 5.96 4.97
C ILE A 172 28.02 5.72 5.06
N ASP A 173 27.54 5.45 6.27
CA ASP A 173 26.11 5.24 6.55
C ASP A 173 25.62 6.23 7.62
N PRO A 174 25.14 7.42 7.21
CA PRO A 174 24.66 8.44 8.14
C PRO A 174 23.28 8.11 8.72
N LEU A 175 22.53 7.20 8.10
CA LEU A 175 21.15 6.89 8.45
C LEU A 175 21.02 5.58 9.23
N ASN A 176 22.10 4.82 9.37
CA ASN A 176 22.09 3.47 9.90
C ASN A 176 21.07 2.60 9.14
N VAL A 177 21.22 2.55 7.82
CA VAL A 177 20.31 1.89 6.88
C VAL A 177 20.03 0.45 7.28
N ALA A 178 21.01 -0.26 7.88
CA ALA A 178 20.80 -1.62 8.39
C ALA A 178 19.69 -1.70 9.46
N LYS A 179 19.70 -0.78 10.44
CA LYS A 179 18.66 -0.73 11.48
C LYS A 179 17.32 -0.29 10.91
N GLU A 180 17.33 0.62 9.93
CA GLU A 180 16.09 1.08 9.32
C GLU A 180 15.42 0.00 8.46
N ILE A 181 16.21 -0.83 7.77
CA ILE A 181 15.73 -2.03 7.08
C ILE A 181 15.05 -2.98 8.07
N GLU A 182 15.70 -3.30 9.19
CA GLU A 182 15.13 -4.19 10.22
C GLU A 182 13.83 -3.61 10.81
N ARG A 183 13.85 -2.33 11.18
CA ARG A 183 12.68 -1.64 11.74
C ARG A 183 11.50 -1.61 10.76
N LEU A 184 11.76 -1.29 9.50
CA LEU A 184 10.73 -1.21 8.47
C LEU A 184 10.20 -2.61 8.11
N GLY A 185 11.07 -3.61 8.00
CA GLY A 185 10.70 -5.01 7.76
C GLY A 185 9.77 -5.55 8.85
N ASN A 186 10.18 -5.45 10.12
CA ASN A 186 9.37 -5.90 11.25
C ASN A 186 8.00 -5.20 11.31
N SER A 187 7.98 -3.89 11.05
CA SER A 187 6.74 -3.09 11.01
C SER A 187 5.79 -3.53 9.90
N ILE A 188 6.31 -3.87 8.71
CA ILE A 188 5.50 -4.36 7.59
C ILE A 188 4.95 -5.75 7.92
N GLU A 189 5.80 -6.66 8.40
CA GLU A 189 5.40 -8.03 8.74
C GLU A 189 4.33 -8.08 9.84
N GLU A 190 4.53 -7.34 10.94
CA GLU A 190 3.53 -7.23 12.01
C GLU A 190 2.20 -6.67 11.49
N PHE A 191 2.26 -5.66 10.61
CA PHE A 191 1.06 -5.05 10.07
C PHE A 191 0.29 -6.01 9.16
N GLU A 192 0.97 -6.68 8.22
CA GLU A 192 0.32 -7.59 7.27
C GLU A 192 -0.26 -8.83 7.92
N ALA A 193 0.38 -9.32 8.99
CA ALA A 193 -0.13 -10.47 9.74
C ALA A 193 -1.46 -10.18 10.44
N ASP A 194 -1.59 -8.97 11.03
CA ASP A 194 -2.71 -8.66 11.93
C ASP A 194 -3.84 -7.86 11.28
N ILE A 195 -3.56 -7.09 10.23
CA ILE A 195 -4.51 -6.11 9.68
C ILE A 195 -5.86 -6.73 9.27
N ASP A 196 -5.84 -7.87 8.59
CA ASP A 196 -7.06 -8.51 8.07
C ASP A 196 -7.94 -9.07 9.19
N VAL A 197 -7.31 -9.65 10.21
CA VAL A 197 -8.01 -10.16 11.38
C VAL A 197 -8.58 -8.99 12.19
N ALA A 198 -7.78 -7.96 12.44
CA ALA A 198 -8.20 -6.79 13.19
C ALA A 198 -9.37 -6.05 12.53
N LEU A 199 -9.31 -5.86 11.20
CA LEU A 199 -10.39 -5.26 10.42
C LEU A 199 -11.65 -6.12 10.44
N SER A 200 -11.53 -7.45 10.26
CA SER A 200 -12.66 -8.37 10.27
C SER A 200 -13.39 -8.37 11.63
N VAL A 201 -12.63 -8.46 12.73
CA VAL A 201 -13.19 -8.43 14.09
C VAL A 201 -13.85 -7.08 14.38
N SER A 202 -13.21 -5.97 14.00
CA SER A 202 -13.77 -4.63 14.17
C SER A 202 -15.07 -4.46 13.41
N ASN A 203 -15.11 -4.90 12.14
CA ASN A 203 -16.30 -4.82 11.30
C ASN A 203 -17.46 -5.69 11.82
N ALA A 204 -17.15 -6.84 12.41
CA ALA A 204 -18.14 -7.75 12.97
C ALA A 204 -18.73 -7.24 14.30
N ARG A 205 -17.94 -6.51 15.11
CA ARG A 205 -18.34 -6.02 16.44
C ARG A 205 -18.97 -4.63 16.43
N THR A 206 -18.67 -3.82 15.42
CA THR A 206 -19.14 -2.43 15.34
C THR A 206 -20.52 -2.38 14.68
N VAL A 207 -21.45 -1.69 15.32
CA VAL A 207 -22.84 -1.53 14.88
C VAL A 207 -23.08 -0.07 14.51
N ILE A 208 -23.78 0.14 13.39
CA ILE A 208 -24.26 1.44 12.95
C ILE A 208 -25.78 1.45 12.94
N LEU A 209 -26.36 2.63 13.17
CA LEU A 209 -27.78 2.89 13.06
C LEU A 209 -28.04 3.58 11.72
N VAL A 210 -28.71 2.87 10.80
CA VAL A 210 -29.02 3.33 9.44
C VAL A 210 -30.45 3.84 9.33
#